data_AF-A0A957FF63-F1
#
_entry.id   AF-A0A957FF63-F1
#
_cell.length_a   1.000
_cell.length_b   1.000
_cell.length_c   1.000
_cell.angle_alpha   90.00
_cell.angle_beta   90.00
_cell.angle_gamma   90.00
#
_symmetry.space_group_name_H-M   'P 1'
#
loop_
_entity.id
_entity.type
_entity.pdbx_description
1 polymer ?
#
loop_
_entity_poly.entity_id
_entity_poly.type
_entity_poly.pdbx_seq_one_letter_code
_entity_poly.pdbx_strand_id
1 'polypeptide(L)'
;MATQTVTGQETAVTQRRISILSGKRGRNFREVVLAYLLLLPAFAIIFTFGIFPLAFSVYQSTLKGLNKIVGTYDGLGNYTKAIGNLAYVLGFWLAIIFLFLAVNAAIKGWRTVRKYGDKP
;
A
#
# COMPACT_ATOMS: atom_id res chain seq x y z
N MET A 1 13.40 7.27 78.49
CA MET A 1 12.66 6.24 77.71
C MET A 1 12.17 6.87 76.42
N ALA A 2 12.23 6.10 75.33
CA ALA A 2 12.41 6.53 73.93
C ALA A 2 11.31 7.40 73.30
N THR A 3 11.73 8.38 72.49
CA THR A 3 10.91 9.03 71.45
C THR A 3 11.39 8.50 70.10
N GLN A 4 10.58 7.69 69.42
CA GLN A 4 10.89 7.17 68.10
C GLN A 4 10.48 8.21 67.04
N THR A 5 11.47 8.83 66.40
CA THR A 5 11.26 9.58 65.16
C THR A 5 11.21 8.59 64.00
N VAL A 6 10.01 8.38 63.46
CA VAL A 6 9.81 7.60 62.23
C VAL A 6 10.30 8.45 61.06
N THR A 7 11.56 8.28 60.65
CA THR A 7 12.07 8.77 59.37
C THR A 7 11.54 7.85 58.28
N GLY A 8 10.58 8.36 57.50
CA GLY A 8 10.12 7.72 56.27
C GLY A 8 11.30 7.50 55.33
N GLN A 9 11.67 6.24 55.13
CA GLN A 9 12.55 5.86 54.04
C GLN A 9 11.74 5.92 52.74
N GLU A 10 11.82 7.05 52.05
CA GLU A 10 11.55 7.08 50.61
C GLU A 10 12.59 6.16 49.95
N THR A 11 12.19 4.92 49.72
CA THR A 11 12.89 4.01 48.81
C THR A 11 12.84 4.62 47.42
N ALA A 12 13.83 5.45 47.12
CA ALA A 12 14.19 5.82 45.76
C ALA A 12 14.61 4.53 45.06
N VAL A 13 13.64 3.86 44.43
CA VAL A 13 13.87 2.78 43.47
C VAL A 13 14.60 3.42 42.30
N THR A 14 15.92 3.54 42.43
CA THR A 14 16.81 3.92 41.36
C THR A 14 16.72 2.80 40.35
N GLN A 15 15.81 2.96 39.38
CA GLN A 15 15.76 2.14 38.17
C GLN A 15 17.11 2.29 37.47
N ARG A 16 18.03 1.39 37.80
CA ARG A 16 19.29 1.22 37.09
C ARG A 16 18.95 0.67 35.72
N ARG A 17 18.58 1.55 34.79
CA ARG A 17 18.49 1.22 33.36
C ARG A 17 19.86 0.71 32.97
N ILE A 18 19.94 -0.59 32.73
CA ILE A 18 21.15 -1.28 32.32
C ILE A 18 21.59 -0.69 30.97
N SER A 19 22.57 0.22 31.02
CA SER A 19 23.12 0.96 29.88
C SER A 19 24.21 0.15 29.18
N ILE A 20 23.93 -1.11 28.81
CA ILE A 20 24.92 -1.96 28.11
C ILE A 20 24.94 -1.66 26.59
N LEU A 21 23.98 -0.85 26.10
CA LEU A 21 23.82 -0.50 24.68
C LEU A 21 24.10 0.98 24.36
N SER A 22 24.64 1.78 25.29
CA SER A 22 24.78 3.25 25.08
C SER A 22 26.02 3.72 24.32
N GLY A 23 26.85 2.80 23.82
CA GLY A 23 27.99 3.16 22.96
C GLY A 23 27.56 3.75 21.61
N LYS A 24 28.47 4.46 20.91
CA LYS A 24 28.22 5.10 19.60
C LYS A 24 27.54 4.15 18.58
N ARG A 25 27.93 2.87 18.57
CA ARG A 25 27.35 1.83 17.69
C ARG A 25 25.92 1.44 18.06
N GLY A 26 25.59 1.38 19.36
CA GLY A 26 24.25 1.04 19.82
C GLY A 26 23.23 2.16 19.58
N ARG A 27 23.69 3.42 19.63
CA ARG A 27 22.88 4.58 19.23
C ARG A 27 22.49 4.51 17.75
N ASN A 28 23.45 4.24 16.86
CA ASN A 28 23.19 4.13 15.42
C ASN A 28 22.20 3.00 15.09
N PHE A 29 22.34 1.82 15.73
CA PHE A 29 21.40 0.71 15.53
C PHE A 29 19.99 1.08 16.00
N ARG A 30 19.87 1.76 17.14
CA ARG A 30 18.57 2.21 17.67
C ARG A 30 17.91 3.24 16.74
N GLU A 31 18.69 4.15 16.18
CA GLU A 31 18.21 5.13 15.20
C GLU A 31 17.67 4.45 13.93
N VAL A 32 18.40 3.45 13.40
CA VAL A 32 17.96 2.66 12.24
C VAL A 32 16.68 1.87 12.53
N VAL A 33 16.60 1.20 13.68
CA VAL A 33 15.39 0.45 14.07
C VAL A 33 14.20 1.39 14.25
N LEU A 34 14.39 2.56 14.88
CA LEU A 34 13.31 3.56 15.00
C LEU A 34 12.85 4.07 13.64
N ALA A 35 13.78 4.30 12.70
CA ALA A 35 13.43 4.70 11.33
C ALA A 35 12.58 3.63 10.63
N TYR A 36 12.96 2.36 10.71
CA TYR A 36 12.17 1.27 10.14
C TYR A 36 10.83 1.08 10.82
N LEU A 37 10.75 1.18 12.15
CA LEU A 37 9.49 1.10 12.89
C LEU A 37 8.54 2.24 12.53
N LEU A 38 9.07 3.44 12.28
CA LEU A 38 8.28 4.58 11.81
C LEU A 38 7.72 4.37 10.40
N LEU A 39 8.51 3.74 9.51
CA LEU A 39 8.09 3.43 8.14
C LEU A 39 7.14 2.23 8.04
N LEU A 40 7.26 1.28 8.97
CA LEU A 40 6.51 0.02 8.98
C LEU A 40 4.99 0.19 8.83
N PRO A 41 4.29 1.12 9.53
CA PRO A 41 2.84 1.28 9.33
C PRO A 41 2.48 1.75 7.92
N ALA A 42 3.25 2.68 7.35
CA ALA A 42 3.03 3.12 5.97
C ALA A 42 3.28 1.96 4.98
N PHE A 43 4.36 1.19 5.19
CA PHE A 43 4.65 0.03 4.36
C PHE A 43 3.56 -1.04 4.48
N ALA A 44 3.04 -1.31 5.68
CA ALA A 44 1.96 -2.26 5.90
C ALA A 44 0.69 -1.85 5.16
N ILE A 45 0.34 -0.55 5.15
CA ILE A 45 -0.81 -0.03 4.41
C ILE A 45 -0.59 -0.20 2.91
N ILE A 46 0.54 0.24 2.37
CA ILE A 46 0.87 0.13 0.94
C ILE A 46 0.89 -1.34 0.51
N PHE A 47 1.46 -2.22 1.32
CA PHE A 47 1.50 -3.64 1.02
C PHE A 47 0.09 -4.24 1.04
N THR A 48 -0.67 -4.04 2.11
CA THR A 48 -2.00 -4.66 2.30
C THR A 48 -3.03 -4.16 1.29
N PHE A 49 -3.01 -2.88 0.95
CA PHE A 49 -4.03 -2.26 0.09
C PHE A 49 -3.53 -1.94 -1.32
N GLY A 50 -2.22 -1.92 -1.57
CA GLY A 50 -1.66 -1.65 -2.89
C GLY A 50 -1.14 -2.92 -3.55
N ILE A 51 -0.03 -3.45 -3.03
CA ILE A 51 0.71 -4.54 -3.68
C ILE A 51 -0.03 -5.88 -3.56
N PHE A 52 -0.52 -6.20 -2.37
CA PHE A 52 -1.22 -7.45 -2.06
C PHE A 52 -2.44 -7.70 -2.97
N PRO A 53 -3.42 -6.78 -3.12
CA PRO A 53 -4.58 -7.04 -3.96
C PRO A 53 -4.22 -7.17 -5.44
N LEU A 54 -3.19 -6.46 -5.91
CA LEU A 54 -2.71 -6.59 -7.29
C LEU A 54 -2.12 -7.98 -7.52
N ALA A 55 -1.22 -8.42 -6.64
CA ALA A 55 -0.61 -9.76 -6.71
C ALA A 55 -1.66 -10.86 -6.57
N PHE A 56 -2.61 -10.70 -5.64
CA PHE A 56 -3.71 -11.64 -5.45
C PHE A 56 -4.62 -11.75 -6.67
N SER A 57 -4.87 -10.64 -7.37
CA SER A 57 -5.66 -10.64 -8.61
C SER A 57 -4.95 -11.37 -9.74
N VAL A 58 -3.62 -11.23 -9.87
CA VAL A 58 -2.82 -12.00 -10.83
C VAL A 58 -2.82 -13.49 -10.48
N TYR A 59 -2.72 -13.84 -9.20
CA TYR A 59 -2.84 -15.24 -8.78
C TYR A 59 -4.22 -15.81 -9.13
N GLN A 60 -5.30 -15.10 -8.77
CA GLN A 60 -6.68 -15.50 -9.06
C GLN A 60 -6.99 -15.59 -10.55
N SER A 61 -6.32 -14.82 -11.42
CA SER A 61 -6.54 -14.91 -12.87
C SER A 61 -6.16 -16.28 -13.46
N THR A 62 -5.31 -17.03 -12.76
CA THR A 62 -4.91 -18.40 -13.15
C THR A 62 -5.86 -19.49 -12.65
N LEU A 63 -6.80 -19.12 -11.78
CA LEU A 63 -7.75 -20.03 -11.16
C LEU A 63 -9.13 -19.91 -11.83
N LYS A 64 -9.93 -20.97 -11.74
CA LYS A 64 -11.27 -21.03 -12.30
C LYS A 64 -12.33 -21.27 -11.22
N GLY A 65 -13.40 -20.47 -11.26
CA GLY A 65 -14.59 -20.61 -10.42
C GLY A 65 -14.90 -19.34 -9.62
N LEU A 66 -16.01 -18.67 -9.94
CA LEU A 66 -16.45 -17.42 -9.29
C LEU A 66 -16.83 -17.58 -7.80
N ASN A 67 -16.97 -18.82 -7.30
CA ASN A 67 -17.61 -19.11 -6.01
C ASN A 67 -17.01 -20.30 -5.25
N LYS A 68 -15.73 -20.65 -5.49
CA LYS A 68 -15.00 -21.66 -4.71
C LYS A 68 -13.83 -20.99 -4.00
N ILE A 69 -13.69 -21.28 -2.70
CA ILE A 69 -12.60 -20.78 -1.82
C ILE A 69 -11.21 -21.12 -2.40
N VAL A 70 -11.12 -22.24 -3.12
CA VAL A 70 -9.99 -22.58 -4.00
C VAL A 70 -10.55 -22.98 -5.37
N GLY A 71 -10.35 -22.12 -6.36
CA GLY A 71 -10.64 -22.44 -7.76
C GLY A 71 -9.74 -23.58 -8.26
N THR A 72 -10.10 -24.20 -9.37
CA THR A 72 -9.21 -25.19 -10.02
C THR A 72 -8.17 -24.42 -10.82
N TYR A 73 -6.89 -24.78 -10.69
CA TYR A 73 -5.84 -24.16 -11.48
C TYR A 73 -6.06 -24.48 -12.97
N ASP A 74 -6.27 -23.45 -13.78
CA ASP A 74 -6.53 -23.54 -15.23
C ASP A 74 -5.42 -22.83 -16.03
N GLY A 75 -4.35 -22.41 -15.35
CA GLY A 75 -3.23 -21.68 -15.94
C GLY A 75 -3.68 -20.44 -16.71
N LEU A 76 -3.40 -20.39 -18.01
CA LEU A 76 -3.82 -19.28 -18.89
C LEU A 76 -5.17 -19.52 -19.59
N GLY A 77 -5.91 -20.57 -19.23
CA GLY A 77 -7.19 -20.94 -19.86
C GLY A 77 -8.24 -19.82 -19.85
N ASN A 78 -8.22 -18.96 -18.83
CA ASN A 78 -9.10 -17.79 -18.77
C ASN A 78 -8.77 -16.75 -19.85
N TYR A 79 -7.48 -16.54 -20.14
CA TYR A 79 -7.03 -15.58 -21.15
C TYR A 79 -7.32 -16.08 -22.57
N THR A 80 -7.04 -17.36 -22.84
CA THR A 80 -7.32 -17.96 -24.16
C THR A 80 -8.83 -17.97 -24.45
N LYS A 81 -9.66 -18.28 -23.44
CA LYS A 81 -11.12 -18.19 -23.53
C LYS A 81 -11.60 -16.77 -23.77
N ALA A 82 -10.99 -15.77 -23.14
CA ALA A 82 -11.35 -14.37 -23.33
C ALA A 82 -11.02 -13.89 -24.76
N ILE A 83 -9.85 -14.25 -25.30
CA ILE A 83 -9.44 -13.89 -26.67
C ILE A 83 -10.34 -14.58 -27.70
N GLY A 84 -10.72 -15.84 -27.46
CA GLY A 84 -11.63 -16.58 -28.34
C GLY A 84 -13.10 -16.12 -28.29
N ASN A 85 -13.45 -15.22 -27.37
CA ASN A 85 -14.82 -14.74 -27.20
C ASN A 85 -15.02 -13.38 -27.92
N LEU A 86 -15.85 -13.40 -28.96
CA LEU A 86 -16.16 -12.23 -29.78
C LEU A 86 -16.64 -11.02 -28.97
N ALA A 87 -17.42 -11.24 -27.90
CA ALA A 87 -17.94 -10.14 -27.08
C ALA A 87 -16.82 -9.39 -26.35
N TYR A 88 -15.80 -10.11 -25.86
CA TYR A 88 -14.64 -9.49 -25.21
C TYR A 88 -13.78 -8.72 -26.21
N VAL A 89 -13.57 -9.28 -27.42
CA VAL A 89 -12.83 -8.61 -28.49
C VAL A 89 -13.55 -7.34 -28.95
N LEU A 90 -14.86 -7.40 -29.17
CA LEU A 90 -15.66 -6.22 -29.51
C LEU A 90 -15.64 -5.18 -28.39
N GLY A 91 -15.80 -5.61 -27.14
CA GLY A 91 -15.70 -4.73 -25.98
C GLY A 91 -14.35 -4.03 -25.88
N PHE A 92 -13.26 -4.75 -26.16
CA PHE A 92 -11.91 -4.19 -26.19
C PHE A 92 -11.77 -3.07 -27.23
N TRP A 93 -12.20 -3.32 -28.48
CA TRP A 93 -12.16 -2.29 -29.52
C TRP A 93 -13.07 -1.11 -29.22
N LEU A 94 -14.26 -1.35 -28.66
CA LEU A 94 -15.17 -0.30 -28.25
C LEU A 94 -14.55 0.59 -27.14
N ALA A 95 -13.85 -0.02 -26.17
CA ALA A 95 -13.13 0.71 -25.15
C ALA A 95 -12.00 1.58 -25.73
N ILE A 96 -11.26 1.08 -26.73
CA ILE A 96 -10.25 1.88 -27.46
C ILE A 96 -10.89 3.08 -28.15
N ILE A 97 -12.02 2.88 -28.83
CA ILE A 97 -12.74 3.97 -29.51
C ILE A 97 -13.16 5.04 -28.49
N PHE A 98 -13.76 4.63 -27.37
CA PHE A 98 -14.15 5.58 -26.33
C PHE A 98 -12.96 6.31 -25.71
N LEU A 99 -11.85 5.62 -25.47
CA LEU A 99 -10.62 6.25 -24.97
C LEU A 99 -10.10 7.30 -25.97
N PHE A 100 -10.06 6.96 -27.26
CA PHE A 100 -9.64 7.88 -28.31
C PHE A 100 -10.55 9.12 -28.38
N LEU A 101 -11.87 8.92 -28.33
CA LEU A 101 -12.83 10.02 -28.34
C LEU A 101 -12.69 10.91 -27.10
N ALA A 102 -12.52 10.33 -25.91
CA ALA A 102 -12.32 11.06 -24.67
C ALA A 102 -11.04 11.91 -24.71
N VAL A 103 -9.92 11.34 -25.17
CA VAL A 103 -8.66 12.06 -25.32
C VAL A 103 -8.79 13.19 -26.33
N ASN A 104 -9.41 12.93 -27.49
CA ASN A 104 -9.62 13.95 -28.52
C ASN A 104 -10.50 15.10 -28.02
N ALA A 105 -11.59 14.78 -27.30
CA ALA A 105 -12.46 15.77 -26.69
C ALA A 105 -11.73 16.59 -25.63
N ALA A 106 -10.94 15.96 -24.77
CA ALA A 106 -10.13 16.64 -23.75
C ALA A 106 -9.11 17.60 -24.40
N ILE A 107 -8.37 17.15 -25.41
CA ILE A 107 -7.40 17.96 -26.14
C ILE A 107 -8.08 19.16 -26.82
N LYS A 108 -9.21 18.93 -27.50
CA LYS A 108 -9.99 20.01 -28.13
C LYS A 108 -10.49 21.01 -27.10
N GLY A 109 -11.03 20.54 -25.97
CA GLY A 109 -11.47 21.38 -24.86
C GLY A 109 -10.34 22.27 -24.33
N TRP A 110 -9.18 21.68 -24.05
CA TRP A 110 -8.01 22.41 -23.55
C TRP A 110 -7.49 23.46 -24.55
N ARG A 111 -7.54 23.15 -25.86
CA ARG A 111 -7.14 24.11 -26.90
C ARG A 111 -8.13 25.26 -27.07
N THR A 112 -9.43 25.03 -26.90
CA THR A 112 -10.45 26.08 -26.99
C THR A 112 -10.35 27.06 -25.83
N VAL A 113 -10.17 26.56 -24.59
CA VAL A 113 -9.97 27.43 -23.41
C VAL A 113 -8.77 28.36 -23.58
N ARG A 114 -7.66 27.84 -24.12
CA ARG A 114 -6.46 28.63 -24.39
C ARG A 114 -6.66 29.73 -25.44
N LYS A 115 -7.57 29.56 -26.40
CA LYS A 115 -7.84 30.56 -27.45
C LYS A 115 -8.82 31.66 -27.03
N TYR A 116 -9.65 31.42 -26.01
CA TYR A 116 -10.61 32.41 -25.50
C TYR A 116 -10.16 33.08 -24.20
N GLY A 117 -9.20 32.51 -23.48
CA GLY A 117 -8.56 33.16 -22.32
C GLY A 117 -7.57 34.29 -22.67
N ASP A 118 -7.25 34.47 -23.96
CA ASP A 118 -6.33 35.50 -24.48
C ASP A 118 -7.05 36.70 -25.14
N LYS A 119 -8.37 36.84 -24.96
CA LYS A 119 -9.10 38.04 -25.40
C LYS A 119 -9.38 38.93 -24.18
N PRO A 120 -8.86 40.18 -24.12
CA PRO A 120 -9.23 41.13 -23.08
C PRO A 120 -10.71 41.52 -23.18
#